data_AF-A0A2K6JWI8-F1
#
_entry.id   AF-A0A2K6JWI8-F1
#
_cell.length_a   1.000
_cell.length_b   1.000
_cell.length_c   1.000
_cell.angle_alpha   90.00
_cell.angle_beta   90.00
_cell.angle_gamma   90.00
#
_symmetry.space_group_name_H-M   'P 1'
#
loop_
_entity.id
_entity.type
_entity.pdbx_description
1 polymer ?
#
loop_
_entity_poly.entity_id
_entity_poly.type
_entity_poly.pdbx_seq_one_letter_code
_entity_poly.pdbx_strand_id
1 'polypeptide(L)'
;LVATHIDLGFMEKDAVRRNDTCVTLDEILKLAQENKVDFILLGGDLFHENKPSKKILHTCLKLLKKCCMGDSPFHFEILSYQSVDFGFSKFPWVSYQDGNLNISIPVFSIHDNHDDPMGAHARCALHILSCVGFVNHFGRSMSKEKINISLVLLQKGSTKIALYDLGSIPDERLYRMFVNKKVTMLRSKEDENSWFNLFVITGHQRRVSKRKSRHCSGDFYSWQELKDYCASI
;
A
#
# COMPACT_ATOMS: atom_id res chain seq x y z
N LEU A 1 0.86 7.89 -9.88
CA LEU A 1 1.33 8.87 -8.87
C LEU A 1 1.80 8.12 -7.63
N VAL A 2 2.86 8.56 -6.96
CA VAL A 2 3.36 7.96 -5.72
C VAL A 2 3.30 8.99 -4.60
N ALA A 3 2.78 8.60 -3.43
CA ALA A 3 2.77 9.42 -2.22
C ALA A 3 2.90 8.53 -0.96
N THR A 4 3.31 9.10 0.17
CA THR A 4 3.46 8.38 1.45
C THR A 4 3.48 9.41 2.59
N HIS A 5 3.17 9.00 3.82
CA HIS A 5 3.18 9.87 5.01
C HIS A 5 2.33 11.14 4.78
N ILE A 6 1.09 10.91 4.35
CA ILE A 6 0.10 12.00 4.19
C ILE A 6 -0.38 12.46 5.56
N ASP A 7 -0.37 11.56 6.56
CA ASP A 7 -0.67 11.87 7.96
C ASP A 7 -1.99 12.63 8.14
N LEU A 8 -3.03 12.19 7.43
CA LEU A 8 -4.30 12.89 7.43
C LEU A 8 -4.87 12.98 8.85
N GLY A 9 -5.19 14.20 9.27
CA GLY A 9 -5.62 14.50 10.64
C GLY A 9 -4.52 14.97 11.58
N PHE A 10 -3.27 15.06 11.13
CA PHE A 10 -2.21 15.70 11.91
C PHE A 10 -2.61 17.12 12.31
N MET A 11 -2.49 17.42 13.60
CA MET A 11 -2.88 18.70 14.21
C MET A 11 -4.33 19.14 13.95
N GLU A 12 -5.28 18.20 13.83
CA GLU A 12 -6.70 18.50 13.58
C GLU A 12 -7.33 19.49 14.60
N LYS A 13 -6.81 19.54 15.83
CA LYS A 13 -7.32 20.42 16.90
C LYS A 13 -6.71 21.83 16.88
N ASP A 14 -5.68 22.07 16.08
CA ASP A 14 -5.00 23.36 15.99
C ASP A 14 -5.87 24.41 15.26
N ALA A 15 -5.87 25.66 15.72
CA ALA A 15 -6.74 26.68 15.13
C ALA A 15 -6.36 27.04 13.69
N VAL A 16 -5.07 26.97 13.35
CA VAL A 16 -4.49 27.40 12.07
C VAL A 16 -4.24 26.20 11.16
N ARG A 17 -3.61 25.15 11.70
CA ARG A 17 -3.03 24.03 10.95
C ARG A 17 -3.98 22.85 10.72
N ARG A 18 -5.16 22.86 11.33
CA ARG A 18 -6.14 21.76 11.30
C ARG A 18 -6.55 21.25 9.92
N ASN A 19 -6.34 22.04 8.87
CA ASN A 19 -6.76 21.69 7.51
C ASN A 19 -5.59 21.39 6.59
N ASP A 20 -4.34 21.56 7.03
CA ASP A 20 -3.13 21.45 6.20
C ASP A 20 -3.13 20.11 5.43
N THR A 21 -3.22 19.00 6.16
CA THR A 21 -3.18 17.65 5.58
C THR A 21 -4.36 17.36 4.65
N CYS A 22 -5.53 17.94 4.92
CA CYS A 22 -6.70 17.78 4.05
C CYS A 22 -6.54 18.55 2.72
N VAL A 23 -5.95 19.74 2.76
CA VAL A 23 -5.64 20.53 1.57
C VAL A 23 -4.55 19.84 0.75
N THR A 24 -3.50 19.34 1.40
CA THR A 24 -2.44 18.58 0.73
C THR A 24 -2.97 17.30 0.08
N LEU A 25 -3.87 16.56 0.73
CA LEU A 25 -4.51 15.40 0.09
C LEU A 25 -5.34 15.79 -1.14
N ASP A 26 -6.12 16.88 -1.07
CA ASP A 26 -6.88 17.38 -2.22
C ASP A 26 -5.94 17.77 -3.39
N GLU A 27 -4.79 18.37 -3.10
CA GLU A 27 -3.76 18.69 -4.09
C GLU A 27 -3.18 17.42 -4.74
N ILE A 28 -2.75 16.43 -3.95
CA ILE A 28 -2.21 15.16 -4.44
C ILE A 28 -3.22 14.47 -5.38
N LEU A 29 -4.49 14.45 -5.00
CA LEU A 29 -5.55 13.81 -5.77
C LEU A 29 -5.91 14.60 -7.04
N LYS A 30 -5.89 15.93 -6.99
CA LYS A 30 -6.05 16.78 -8.19
C LYS A 30 -4.90 16.57 -9.17
N LEU A 31 -3.65 16.53 -8.69
CA LEU A 31 -2.50 16.24 -9.52
C LEU A 31 -2.64 14.87 -10.19
N ALA A 32 -3.17 13.86 -9.50
CA ALA A 32 -3.46 12.55 -10.10
C ALA A 32 -4.45 12.66 -11.27
N GLN A 33 -5.54 13.43 -11.11
CA GLN A 33 -6.53 13.66 -12.17
C GLN A 33 -5.96 14.47 -13.33
N GLU A 34 -5.31 15.59 -13.04
CA GLU A 34 -4.75 16.53 -14.04
C GLU A 34 -3.70 15.82 -14.91
N ASN A 35 -2.86 15.00 -14.30
CA ASN A 35 -1.84 14.22 -15.02
C ASN A 35 -2.39 12.90 -15.58
N LYS A 36 -3.69 12.61 -15.44
CA LYS A 36 -4.35 11.40 -15.94
C LYS A 36 -3.58 10.12 -15.61
N VAL A 37 -3.16 9.99 -14.36
CA VAL A 37 -2.33 8.85 -13.94
C VAL A 37 -3.14 7.56 -13.96
N ASP A 38 -2.48 6.44 -14.29
CA ASP A 38 -3.16 5.13 -14.32
C ASP A 38 -3.61 4.66 -12.93
N PHE A 39 -2.83 4.94 -11.89
CA PHE A 39 -3.17 4.64 -10.51
C PHE A 39 -2.37 5.51 -9.52
N ILE A 40 -2.82 5.51 -8.27
CA ILE A 40 -2.14 6.13 -7.13
C ILE A 40 -1.56 5.02 -6.25
N LEU A 41 -0.29 5.13 -5.88
CA LEU A 41 0.40 4.21 -5.00
C LEU A 41 0.78 4.92 -3.69
N LEU A 42 0.23 4.45 -2.58
CA LEU A 42 0.43 4.99 -1.25
C LEU A 42 1.34 4.07 -0.43
N GLY A 43 2.44 4.62 0.07
CA GLY A 43 3.46 3.90 0.84
C GLY A 43 3.18 3.71 2.33
N GLY A 44 1.94 3.92 2.78
CA GLY A 44 1.56 3.89 4.21
C GLY A 44 1.53 5.26 4.89
N ASP A 45 1.05 5.26 6.15
CA ASP A 45 0.73 6.44 6.96
C ASP A 45 -0.19 7.42 6.23
N LEU A 46 -1.33 6.90 5.73
CA LEU A 46 -2.37 7.75 5.16
C LEU A 46 -3.06 8.57 6.27
N PHE A 47 -3.24 7.99 7.45
CA PHE A 47 -3.86 8.64 8.60
C PHE A 47 -2.87 8.79 9.75
N HIS A 48 -2.90 9.96 10.40
CA HIS A 48 -2.03 10.23 11.55
C HIS A 48 -2.40 9.41 12.79
N GLU A 49 -3.70 9.16 12.97
CA GLU A 49 -4.24 8.32 14.04
C GLU A 49 -4.87 7.06 13.45
N ASN A 50 -4.61 5.92 14.08
CA ASN A 50 -5.20 4.63 13.70
C ASN A 50 -6.74 4.65 13.66
N LYS A 51 -7.33 5.41 14.58
CA LYS A 51 -8.76 5.69 14.65
C LYS A 51 -9.00 7.15 14.25
N PRO A 52 -8.97 7.48 12.95
CA PRO A 52 -9.15 8.84 12.52
C PRO A 52 -10.51 9.37 12.97
N SER A 53 -10.57 10.68 13.22
CA SER A 53 -11.83 11.32 13.58
C SER A 53 -12.87 11.14 12.46
N LYS A 54 -14.16 11.20 12.83
CA LYS A 54 -15.25 11.15 11.84
C LYS A 54 -15.10 12.23 10.76
N LYS A 55 -14.61 13.42 11.14
CA LYS A 55 -14.37 14.54 10.22
C LYS A 55 -13.28 14.19 9.21
N ILE A 56 -12.17 13.64 9.67
CA ILE A 56 -11.03 13.25 8.83
C ILE A 56 -11.42 12.11 7.88
N LEU A 57 -12.03 11.05 8.39
CA LEU A 57 -12.47 9.93 7.57
C LEU A 57 -13.49 10.36 6.50
N HIS A 58 -14.48 11.18 6.88
CA HIS A 58 -15.45 11.74 5.94
C HIS A 58 -14.78 12.61 4.87
N THR A 59 -13.80 13.44 5.26
CA THR A 59 -13.08 14.31 4.32
C THR A 59 -12.26 13.48 3.34
N CYS A 60 -11.55 12.45 3.79
CA CYS A 60 -10.82 11.51 2.95
C CYS A 60 -11.76 10.85 1.91
N LEU A 61 -12.87 10.27 2.36
CA LEU A 61 -13.86 9.64 1.49
C LEU A 61 -14.45 10.61 0.45
N LYS A 62 -14.76 11.83 0.88
CA LYS A 62 -15.26 12.89 -0.01
C LYS A 62 -14.25 13.21 -1.11
N LEU A 63 -12.97 13.36 -0.76
CA LEU A 63 -11.92 13.69 -1.71
C LEU A 63 -11.64 12.53 -2.68
N LEU A 64 -11.53 11.30 -2.17
CA LEU A 64 -11.39 10.10 -3.00
C LEU A 64 -12.58 9.94 -3.96
N LYS A 65 -13.81 10.12 -3.47
CA LYS A 65 -15.01 10.07 -4.32
C LYS A 65 -14.97 11.12 -5.44
N LYS A 66 -14.55 12.34 -5.11
CA LYS A 66 -14.46 13.45 -6.07
C LYS A 66 -13.37 13.20 -7.13
N CYS A 67 -12.24 12.64 -6.73
CA CYS A 67 -11.04 12.60 -7.57
C CYS A 67 -10.79 11.24 -8.26
N CYS A 68 -11.28 10.15 -7.69
CA CYS A 68 -10.98 8.79 -8.14
C CYS A 68 -12.13 8.09 -8.85
N MET A 69 -13.30 8.74 -8.98
CA MET A 69 -14.44 8.23 -9.74
C MET A 69 -14.61 9.00 -11.06
N GLY A 70 -15.07 8.33 -12.11
CA GLY A 70 -15.34 8.93 -13.41
C GLY A 70 -15.38 7.90 -14.53
N ASP A 71 -15.69 8.34 -15.75
CA ASP A 71 -15.91 7.47 -16.91
C ASP A 71 -14.65 7.15 -17.72
N SER A 72 -13.47 7.51 -17.21
CA SER A 72 -12.21 7.26 -17.93
C SER A 72 -11.97 5.75 -18.04
N PRO A 73 -11.65 5.23 -19.24
CA PRO A 73 -11.37 3.81 -19.41
C PRO A 73 -10.08 3.40 -18.69
N PHE A 74 -10.04 2.15 -18.22
CA PHE A 74 -8.84 1.56 -17.63
C PHE A 74 -7.92 1.00 -18.70
N HIS A 75 -6.62 1.21 -18.53
CA HIS A 75 -5.60 0.87 -19.52
C HIS A 75 -4.61 -0.19 -19.04
N PHE A 76 -4.85 -0.82 -17.89
CA PHE A 76 -4.01 -1.89 -17.36
C PHE A 76 -4.84 -3.01 -16.75
N GLU A 77 -4.25 -4.19 -16.66
CA GLU A 77 -4.86 -5.39 -16.10
C GLU A 77 -4.04 -5.94 -14.93
N ILE A 78 -4.71 -6.67 -14.04
CA ILE A 78 -4.06 -7.45 -12.98
C ILE A 78 -4.08 -8.91 -13.37
N LEU A 79 -2.89 -9.49 -13.47
CA LEU A 79 -2.65 -10.87 -13.90
C LEU A 79 -2.53 -11.83 -12.71
N SER A 80 -2.21 -11.31 -11.52
CA SER A 80 -2.12 -12.11 -10.30
C SER A 80 -3.50 -12.52 -9.78
N TYR A 81 -3.51 -13.56 -8.94
CA TYR A 81 -4.74 -14.04 -8.32
C TYR A 81 -5.23 -13.05 -7.26
N GLN A 82 -6.16 -12.18 -7.65
CA GLN A 82 -6.73 -11.13 -6.80
C GLN A 82 -7.31 -11.64 -5.47
N SER A 83 -7.79 -12.88 -5.42
CA SER A 83 -8.27 -13.52 -4.20
C SER A 83 -7.18 -13.72 -3.13
N VAL A 84 -5.92 -13.82 -3.57
CA VAL A 84 -4.75 -13.87 -2.70
C VAL A 84 -4.32 -12.45 -2.32
N ASP A 85 -4.18 -11.56 -3.29
CA ASP A 85 -3.66 -10.20 -3.10
C ASP A 85 -4.59 -9.32 -2.26
N PHE A 86 -5.91 -9.45 -2.46
CA PHE A 86 -6.95 -8.66 -1.81
C PHE A 86 -7.84 -9.51 -0.89
N GLY A 87 -7.40 -10.72 -0.51
CA GLY A 87 -8.17 -11.66 0.33
C GLY A 87 -8.54 -11.13 1.73
N PHE A 88 -7.98 -9.99 2.14
CA PHE A 88 -8.34 -9.29 3.38
C PHE A 88 -9.63 -8.47 3.28
N SER A 89 -10.06 -8.17 2.05
CA SER A 89 -11.33 -7.52 1.78
C SER A 89 -12.45 -8.55 1.70
N LYS A 90 -13.67 -8.13 2.05
CA LYS A 90 -14.88 -8.90 1.72
C LYS A 90 -15.15 -8.93 0.21
N PHE A 91 -14.56 -8.00 -0.51
CA PHE A 91 -14.61 -7.88 -1.97
C PHE A 91 -13.19 -8.13 -2.48
N PRO A 92 -12.80 -9.40 -2.69
CA PRO A 92 -11.42 -9.79 -2.99
C PRO A 92 -11.07 -9.60 -4.47
N TRP A 93 -11.44 -8.45 -5.01
CA TRP A 93 -11.13 -7.99 -6.36
C TRP A 93 -10.80 -6.50 -6.30
N VAL A 94 -10.11 -6.00 -7.31
CA VAL A 94 -9.75 -4.60 -7.40
C VAL A 94 -10.96 -3.71 -7.63
N SER A 95 -10.91 -2.54 -7.01
CA SER A 95 -12.02 -1.60 -6.96
C SER A 95 -12.57 -1.19 -8.33
N TYR A 96 -11.72 -1.14 -9.35
CA TYR A 96 -12.15 -0.78 -10.71
C TYR A 96 -12.87 -1.89 -11.48
N GLN A 97 -12.89 -3.11 -10.96
CA GLN A 97 -13.64 -4.24 -11.52
C GLN A 97 -14.99 -4.44 -10.79
N ASP A 98 -15.31 -3.61 -9.80
CA ASP A 98 -16.61 -3.68 -9.13
C ASP A 98 -17.71 -3.12 -10.05
N GLY A 99 -18.67 -3.97 -10.42
CA GLY A 99 -19.76 -3.58 -11.32
C GLY A 99 -20.70 -2.50 -10.77
N ASN A 100 -20.61 -2.16 -9.47
CA ASN A 100 -21.42 -1.12 -8.84
C ASN A 100 -20.66 0.20 -8.62
N LEU A 101 -19.36 0.23 -8.90
CA LEU A 101 -18.51 1.40 -8.66
C LEU A 101 -17.80 1.83 -9.93
N ASN A 102 -18.04 3.07 -10.33
CA ASN A 102 -17.33 3.70 -11.45
C ASN A 102 -16.05 4.39 -10.95
N ILE A 103 -15.04 3.59 -10.60
CA ILE A 103 -13.69 4.08 -10.30
C ILE A 103 -13.04 4.48 -11.62
N SER A 104 -12.24 5.54 -11.63
CA SER A 104 -11.42 5.95 -12.79
C SER A 104 -9.92 5.97 -12.47
N ILE A 105 -9.57 6.18 -11.20
CA ILE A 105 -8.18 6.18 -10.72
C ILE A 105 -8.12 5.28 -9.47
N PRO A 106 -7.64 4.03 -9.59
CA PRO A 106 -7.57 3.13 -8.47
C PRO A 106 -6.42 3.55 -7.54
N VAL A 107 -6.67 3.47 -6.24
CA VAL A 107 -5.67 3.76 -5.21
C VAL A 107 -5.22 2.45 -4.60
N PHE A 108 -3.92 2.19 -4.61
CA PHE A 108 -3.30 1.06 -3.93
C PHE A 108 -2.55 1.58 -2.71
N SER A 109 -2.79 1.00 -1.53
CA SER A 109 -2.06 1.38 -0.30
C SER A 109 -1.60 0.16 0.48
N ILE A 110 -0.38 0.22 1.01
CA ILE A 110 0.00 -0.56 2.19
C ILE A 110 -0.34 0.22 3.45
N HIS A 111 -0.41 -0.45 4.60
CA HIS A 111 -0.48 0.20 5.91
C HIS A 111 0.93 0.40 6.49
N ASP A 112 1.12 1.45 7.28
CA ASP A 112 2.26 1.68 8.16
C ASP A 112 1.86 1.65 9.65
N ASN A 113 2.69 2.17 10.55
CA ASN A 113 2.55 2.01 11.99
C ASN A 113 1.49 2.93 12.63
N HIS A 114 1.10 4.01 11.97
CA HIS A 114 -0.01 4.85 12.45
C HIS A 114 -1.37 4.31 12.01
N ASP A 115 -1.44 3.65 10.85
CA ASP A 115 -2.66 3.06 10.28
C ASP A 115 -2.63 1.52 10.23
N ASP A 116 -1.93 0.90 11.19
CA ASP A 116 -1.79 -0.55 11.30
C ASP A 116 -3.08 -1.27 11.76
N PRO A 117 -3.30 -2.54 11.42
CA PRO A 117 -4.47 -3.27 11.89
C PRO A 117 -4.45 -3.51 13.41
N MET A 118 -5.34 -2.83 14.15
CA MET A 118 -5.45 -2.95 15.62
C MET A 118 -6.76 -3.58 16.11
N GLY A 119 -6.77 -3.99 17.38
CA GLY A 119 -7.96 -4.46 18.10
C GLY A 119 -8.34 -5.92 17.81
N ALA A 120 -9.45 -6.36 18.42
CA ALA A 120 -9.89 -7.77 18.40
C ALA A 120 -10.15 -8.33 16.97
N HIS A 121 -10.44 -7.45 16.01
CA HIS A 121 -10.70 -7.84 14.62
C HIS A 121 -9.54 -7.49 13.67
N ALA A 122 -8.42 -6.97 14.19
CA ALA A 122 -7.26 -6.52 13.41
C ALA A 122 -7.68 -5.74 12.15
N ARG A 123 -8.36 -4.60 12.39
CA ARG A 123 -8.82 -3.66 11.35
C ARG A 123 -8.14 -2.31 11.52
N CYS A 124 -8.03 -1.58 10.43
CA CYS A 124 -7.53 -0.22 10.39
C CYS A 124 -8.40 0.65 9.47
N ALA A 125 -8.11 1.94 9.43
CA ALA A 125 -8.83 2.89 8.58
C ALA A 125 -8.82 2.49 7.09
N LEU A 126 -7.71 1.91 6.58
CA LEU A 126 -7.64 1.42 5.19
C LEU A 126 -8.65 0.31 4.89
N HIS A 127 -9.05 -0.51 5.88
CA HIS A 127 -10.09 -1.53 5.66
C HIS A 127 -11.46 -0.89 5.44
N ILE A 128 -11.72 0.28 6.03
CA ILE A 128 -12.96 1.03 5.77
C ILE A 128 -12.93 1.55 4.34
N LEU A 129 -11.82 2.17 3.92
CA LEU A 129 -11.65 2.70 2.56
C LEU A 129 -11.73 1.59 1.50
N SER A 130 -11.19 0.41 1.80
CA SER A 130 -11.27 -0.76 0.93
C SER A 130 -12.66 -1.35 0.87
N CYS A 131 -13.37 -1.43 1.99
CA CYS A 131 -14.75 -1.92 2.03
C CYS A 131 -15.71 -1.06 1.20
N VAL A 132 -15.44 0.24 1.06
CA VAL A 132 -16.25 1.14 0.22
C VAL A 132 -15.72 1.28 -1.22
N GLY A 133 -14.62 0.58 -1.54
CA GLY A 133 -14.07 0.49 -2.89
C GLY A 133 -13.18 1.67 -3.33
N PHE A 134 -12.71 2.53 -2.43
CA PHE A 134 -11.79 3.62 -2.82
C PHE A 134 -10.31 3.25 -2.74
N VAL A 135 -9.95 2.24 -1.94
CA VAL A 135 -8.55 1.81 -1.75
C VAL A 135 -8.42 0.30 -1.87
N ASN A 136 -7.53 -0.16 -2.72
CA ASN A 136 -7.07 -1.53 -2.79
C ASN A 136 -5.95 -1.70 -1.75
N HIS A 137 -6.29 -2.28 -0.59
CA HIS A 137 -5.34 -2.49 0.50
C HIS A 137 -4.61 -3.83 0.31
N PHE A 138 -3.28 -3.78 0.31
CA PHE A 138 -2.37 -4.90 0.08
C PHE A 138 -1.19 -4.81 1.08
N GLY A 139 -0.23 -5.73 1.06
CA GLY A 139 0.95 -5.69 1.95
C GLY A 139 0.81 -6.42 3.27
N ARG A 140 -0.36 -6.99 3.59
CA ARG A 140 -0.62 -7.50 4.94
C ARG A 140 0.00 -8.88 5.17
N SER A 141 0.89 -8.97 6.16
CA SER A 141 1.50 -10.23 6.60
C SER A 141 0.72 -10.90 7.74
N MET A 142 0.17 -12.10 7.52
CA MET A 142 -0.65 -12.83 8.51
C MET A 142 0.16 -13.75 9.41
N SER A 143 1.19 -14.40 8.88
CA SER A 143 1.92 -15.41 9.63
C SER A 143 2.89 -14.77 10.61
N LYS A 144 2.81 -15.18 11.87
CA LYS A 144 3.80 -14.80 12.89
C LYS A 144 5.14 -15.52 12.72
N GLU A 145 5.12 -16.64 12.01
CA GLU A 145 6.28 -17.54 11.86
C GLU A 145 7.09 -17.26 10.60
N LYS A 146 6.43 -16.88 9.51
CA LYS A 146 7.04 -16.61 8.20
C LYS A 146 6.47 -15.33 7.61
N ILE A 147 7.26 -14.61 6.83
CA ILE A 147 6.81 -13.45 6.07
C ILE A 147 6.81 -13.85 4.60
N ASN A 148 5.62 -13.92 4.01
CA ASN A 148 5.48 -14.03 2.56
C ASN A 148 5.23 -12.62 2.04
N ILE A 149 6.08 -12.17 1.12
CA ILE A 149 5.92 -10.90 0.43
C ILE A 149 5.08 -11.18 -0.81
N SER A 150 3.90 -10.57 -0.85
CA SER A 150 2.94 -10.75 -1.94
C SER A 150 3.44 -10.08 -3.22
N LEU A 151 2.84 -10.48 -4.34
CA LEU A 151 3.22 -10.05 -5.68
C LEU A 151 1.95 -9.74 -6.48
N VAL A 152 1.70 -8.47 -6.71
CA VAL A 152 0.65 -8.01 -7.65
C VAL A 152 1.27 -7.84 -9.03
N LEU A 153 0.77 -8.60 -10.00
CA LEU A 153 1.26 -8.56 -11.38
C LEU A 153 0.38 -7.63 -12.21
N LEU A 154 0.96 -6.56 -12.73
CA LEU A 154 0.28 -5.54 -13.52
C LEU A 154 0.81 -5.54 -14.95
N GLN A 155 -0.06 -5.42 -15.94
CA GLN A 155 0.34 -5.26 -17.33
C GLN A 155 -0.41 -4.11 -18.01
N LYS A 156 0.33 -3.28 -18.75
CA LYS A 156 -0.20 -2.22 -19.62
C LYS A 156 0.47 -2.32 -20.99
N GLY A 157 -0.28 -2.79 -21.98
CA GLY A 157 0.29 -3.08 -23.31
C GLY A 157 1.42 -4.09 -23.20
N SER A 158 2.63 -3.72 -23.62
CA SER A 158 3.84 -4.55 -23.52
C SER A 158 4.61 -4.39 -22.21
N THR A 159 4.23 -3.44 -21.34
CA THR A 159 4.95 -3.17 -20.09
C THR A 159 4.36 -4.01 -18.96
N LYS A 160 5.22 -4.76 -18.28
CA LYS A 160 4.87 -5.64 -17.16
C LYS A 160 5.53 -5.13 -15.86
N ILE A 161 4.74 -4.98 -14.79
CA ILE A 161 5.21 -4.57 -13.47
C ILE A 161 4.91 -5.68 -12.46
N ALA A 162 5.95 -6.09 -11.74
CA ALA A 162 5.88 -6.99 -10.60
C ALA A 162 5.93 -6.12 -9.33
N LEU A 163 4.75 -5.84 -8.76
CA LEU A 163 4.60 -5.01 -7.57
C LEU A 163 4.65 -5.88 -6.32
N TYR A 164 5.74 -5.77 -5.58
CA TYR A 164 5.95 -6.40 -4.30
C TYR A 164 5.51 -5.46 -3.19
N ASP A 165 4.99 -6.03 -2.11
CA ASP A 165 4.41 -5.25 -1.01
C ASP A 165 4.66 -5.86 0.36
N LEU A 166 5.04 -4.98 1.29
CA LEU A 166 5.17 -5.33 2.69
C LEU A 166 4.70 -4.15 3.56
N GLY A 167 3.51 -4.31 4.14
CA GLY A 167 3.02 -3.43 5.19
C GLY A 167 3.90 -3.48 6.43
N SER A 168 3.74 -2.50 7.31
CA SER A 168 4.64 -2.33 8.44
C SER A 168 4.68 -3.54 9.37
N ILE A 169 5.90 -3.96 9.67
CA ILE A 169 6.24 -5.01 10.61
C ILE A 169 7.28 -4.41 11.55
N PRO A 170 7.16 -4.59 12.88
CA PRO A 170 8.14 -4.08 13.82
C PRO A 170 9.57 -4.50 13.44
N ASP A 171 10.49 -3.54 13.38
CA ASP A 171 11.87 -3.72 12.90
C ASP A 171 12.58 -4.94 13.49
N GLU A 172 12.46 -5.15 14.80
CA GLU A 172 13.09 -6.27 15.50
C GLU A 172 12.55 -7.62 15.01
N ARG A 173 11.24 -7.71 14.74
CA ARG A 173 10.62 -8.91 14.19
C ARG A 173 11.09 -9.12 12.76
N LEU A 174 11.07 -8.07 11.93
CA LEU A 174 11.46 -8.16 10.53
C LEU A 174 12.93 -8.61 10.39
N TYR A 175 13.84 -7.97 11.13
CA TYR A 175 15.24 -8.34 11.18
C TYR A 175 15.43 -9.80 11.57
N ARG A 176 14.74 -10.26 12.63
CA ARG A 176 14.78 -11.66 13.05
C ARG A 176 14.25 -12.62 11.98
N MET A 177 13.26 -12.22 11.18
CA MET A 177 12.76 -13.06 10.08
C MET A 177 13.76 -13.16 8.93
N PHE A 178 14.43 -12.07 8.57
CA PHE A 178 15.49 -12.08 7.54
C PHE A 178 16.68 -12.95 7.96
N VAL A 179 17.20 -12.76 9.18
CA VAL A 179 18.34 -13.54 9.71
C VAL A 179 18.02 -15.03 9.76
N ASN A 180 16.81 -15.39 10.17
CA ASN A 180 16.39 -16.80 10.26
C ASN A 180 15.88 -17.39 8.93
N LYS A 181 16.05 -16.69 7.80
CA LYS A 181 15.57 -17.13 6.47
C LYS A 181 14.08 -17.50 6.46
N LYS A 182 13.26 -16.72 7.18
CA LYS A 182 11.81 -16.89 7.26
C LYS A 182 11.04 -15.87 6.41
N VAL A 183 11.73 -15.14 5.53
CA VAL A 183 11.13 -14.26 4.53
C VAL A 183 11.16 -14.98 3.19
N THR A 184 10.05 -14.93 2.46
CA THR A 184 9.95 -15.50 1.11
C THR A 184 9.28 -14.49 0.19
N MET A 185 9.95 -14.17 -0.91
CA MET A 185 9.42 -13.36 -1.99
C MET A 185 8.90 -14.26 -3.09
N LEU A 186 7.62 -14.11 -3.44
CA LEU A 186 7.05 -14.86 -4.55
C LEU A 186 7.57 -14.28 -5.86
N ARG A 187 7.96 -15.14 -6.81
CA ARG A 187 8.33 -14.72 -8.18
C ARG A 187 7.47 -15.40 -9.21
N SER A 188 7.14 -14.67 -10.27
CA SER A 188 6.54 -15.24 -11.47
C SER A 188 7.54 -16.19 -12.15
N LYS A 189 7.14 -17.44 -12.37
CA LYS A 189 7.94 -18.41 -13.15
C LYS A 189 8.14 -18.01 -14.62
N GLU A 190 7.23 -17.23 -15.19
CA GLU A 190 7.26 -16.84 -16.60
C GLU A 190 7.97 -15.49 -16.80
N ASP A 191 8.87 -15.45 -17.80
CA ASP A 191 9.58 -14.27 -18.27
C ASP A 191 10.23 -13.41 -17.16
N GLU A 192 11.01 -14.02 -16.27
CA GLU A 192 11.61 -13.35 -15.09
C GLU A 192 12.29 -11.99 -15.39
N ASN A 193 12.95 -11.87 -16.53
CA ASN A 193 13.67 -10.65 -16.93
C ASN A 193 12.79 -9.60 -17.61
N SER A 194 11.52 -9.91 -17.92
CA SER A 194 10.59 -8.98 -18.57
C SER A 194 9.86 -8.07 -17.58
N TRP A 195 9.88 -8.42 -16.29
CA TRP A 195 9.15 -7.71 -15.24
C TRP A 195 9.97 -6.56 -14.68
N PHE A 196 9.37 -5.36 -14.66
CA PHE A 196 9.88 -4.28 -13.83
C PHE A 196 9.48 -4.54 -12.38
N ASN A 197 10.45 -4.86 -11.53
CA ASN A 197 10.19 -5.19 -10.13
C ASN A 197 10.15 -3.91 -9.27
N LEU A 198 8.98 -3.60 -8.72
CA LEU A 198 8.73 -2.46 -7.84
C LEU A 198 8.41 -2.97 -6.44
N PHE A 199 9.15 -2.55 -5.41
CA PHE A 199 8.89 -2.98 -4.03
C PHE A 199 8.46 -1.80 -3.17
N VAL A 200 7.28 -1.91 -2.54
CA VAL A 200 6.75 -0.92 -1.61
C VAL A 200 6.91 -1.44 -0.18
N ILE A 201 7.68 -0.70 0.61
CA ILE A 201 7.93 -0.93 2.02
C ILE A 201 7.74 0.37 2.78
N THR A 202 7.39 0.27 4.06
CA THR A 202 7.14 1.45 4.88
C THR A 202 8.42 2.03 5.48
N GLY A 203 8.41 3.35 5.75
CA GLY A 203 9.57 4.11 6.21
C GLY A 203 9.95 3.89 7.67
N HIS A 204 9.09 3.24 8.46
CA HIS A 204 9.40 2.88 9.85
C HIS A 204 10.56 1.88 9.97
N GLN A 205 10.82 1.12 8.91
CA GLN A 205 12.08 0.40 8.71
C GLN A 205 13.17 1.43 8.46
N ARG A 206 13.65 2.06 9.54
CA ARG A 206 14.50 3.25 9.45
C ARG A 206 15.72 2.99 8.57
N ARG A 207 15.79 3.68 7.43
CA ARG A 207 16.98 3.69 6.54
C ARG A 207 18.25 4.12 7.28
N VAL A 208 18.11 4.90 8.35
CA VAL A 208 19.19 5.31 9.27
C VAL A 208 18.69 5.32 10.71
N SER A 209 19.32 4.53 11.58
CA SER A 209 19.07 4.53 13.02
C SER A 209 20.35 4.88 13.78
N LYS A 210 20.23 5.66 14.88
CA LYS A 210 21.35 5.99 15.78
C LYS A 210 21.86 4.77 16.58
N ARG A 211 21.22 3.60 16.49
CA ARG A 211 21.60 2.36 17.19
C ARG A 211 21.83 1.23 16.19
N LYS A 212 23.10 0.85 16.00
CA LYS A 212 23.60 -0.11 14.99
C LYS A 212 23.09 -1.57 15.10
N SER A 213 22.34 -1.95 16.13
CA SER A 213 22.13 -3.37 16.47
C SER A 213 20.69 -3.92 16.42
N ARG A 214 19.71 -3.18 15.87
CA ARG A 214 18.28 -3.61 15.89
C ARG A 214 17.42 -3.24 14.67
N HIS A 215 18.02 -2.88 13.54
CA HIS A 215 17.26 -2.43 12.36
C HIS A 215 17.73 -3.19 11.13
N CYS A 216 16.81 -3.44 10.19
CA CYS A 216 17.19 -3.79 8.83
C CYS A 216 17.80 -2.56 8.18
N SER A 217 19.12 -2.58 7.93
CA SER A 217 19.79 -1.54 7.13
C SER A 217 19.24 -1.55 5.70
N GLY A 218 19.49 -0.48 4.93
CA GLY A 218 19.12 -0.41 3.52
C GLY A 218 19.71 -1.55 2.67
N ASP A 219 20.75 -2.23 3.16
CA ASP A 219 21.43 -3.34 2.48
C ASP A 219 20.49 -4.55 2.30
N PHE A 220 19.71 -4.89 3.34
CA PHE A 220 18.71 -6.00 3.34
C PHE A 220 17.64 -5.88 2.25
N TYR A 221 17.45 -4.69 1.69
CA TYR A 221 16.43 -4.39 0.68
C TYR A 221 17.03 -4.20 -0.72
N SER A 222 18.34 -4.42 -0.88
CA SER A 222 18.92 -4.45 -2.21
C SER A 222 18.32 -5.60 -3.00
N TRP A 223 17.98 -5.36 -4.27
CA TRP A 223 17.47 -6.41 -5.16
C TRP A 223 18.41 -7.62 -5.28
N GLN A 224 19.70 -7.42 -4.98
CA GLN A 224 20.71 -8.46 -5.03
C GLN A 224 20.64 -9.40 -3.83
N GLU A 225 20.35 -8.88 -2.63
CA GLU A 225 20.11 -9.68 -1.43
C GLU A 225 18.71 -10.30 -1.42
N LEU A 226 17.70 -9.56 -1.89
CA LEU A 226 16.32 -10.05 -1.97
C LEU A 226 16.16 -11.24 -2.92
N LYS A 227 17.05 -11.39 -3.92
CA LYS A 227 17.09 -12.56 -4.81
C LYS A 227 17.27 -13.87 -4.03
N ASP A 228 18.03 -13.86 -2.93
CA ASP A 228 18.28 -15.07 -2.13
C ASP A 228 17.04 -15.53 -1.35
N TYR A 229 16.02 -14.68 -1.24
CA TYR A 229 14.74 -14.96 -0.59
C TYR A 229 13.63 -15.26 -1.59
N CYS A 230 13.92 -15.25 -2.89
CA CYS A 230 12.93 -15.52 -3.93
C CYS A 230 12.61 -17.02 -4.01
N ALA A 231 11.33 -17.34 -4.02
CA ALA A 231 10.82 -18.66 -4.35
C ALA A 231 9.95 -18.55 -5.62
N SER A 232 10.27 -19.34 -6.63
CA SER A 232 9.49 -19.41 -7.87
C SER A 232 8.16 -20.13 -7.59
N ILE A 233 7.03 -19.50 -7.93
CA ILE A 233 5.68 -20.11 -7.85
C ILE A 233 5.11 -20.31 -9.23
#